data_AF-A0A4Y9ZRW9-F1
#
_entry.id   AF-A0A4Y9ZRW9-F1
#
_cell.length_a   1.000
_cell.length_b   1.000
_cell.length_c   1.000
_cell.angle_alpha   90.00
_cell.angle_beta   90.00
_cell.angle_gamma   90.00
#
_symmetry.space_group_name_H-M   'P 1'
#
loop_
_entity.id
_entity.type
_entity.pdbx_description
1 polymer ?
#
loop_
_entity_poly.entity_id
_entity_poly.type
_entity_poly.pdbx_seq_one_letter_code
_entity_poly.pdbx_strand_id
1 'polypeptide(L)'
;MGRIRDGVKEAGVWVVLGFSECSGASLYISQVTISPTGEIANYRRKIKATQYEKTIFGDGNSNSIHNVVQTEYGRLGSFNCWEQLQASIISHPRTHTLTQPTKPALKLHFYSQNPQLFVGGWPPAFPAEMDGVPWSVSNEGFSSVSRNIAVEGGCFAIVATQVVSKHGAEIMKISHWPWFEFPGGGFATIYGPDGSQLTPLTDPAAEAIVIAEISLDAIVLNKFVGDIMGN
;
A
#
# COMPACT_ATOMS: atom_id res chain seq x y z
N MET A 1 -11.89 -2.96 -16.52
CA MET A 1 -12.19 -1.78 -15.68
C MET A 1 -13.69 -1.42 -15.65
N GLY A 2 -14.42 -1.38 -16.78
CA GLY A 2 -15.86 -1.04 -16.80
C GLY A 2 -16.71 -1.81 -15.78
N ARG A 3 -16.68 -3.16 -15.82
CA ARG A 3 -17.40 -4.03 -14.86
C ARG A 3 -17.10 -3.74 -13.39
N ILE A 4 -15.86 -3.37 -13.06
CA ILE A 4 -15.50 -3.03 -11.68
C ILE A 4 -16.16 -1.71 -11.29
N ARG A 5 -16.08 -0.69 -12.16
CA ARG A 5 -16.69 0.62 -11.91
C ARG A 5 -18.20 0.53 -11.76
N ASP A 6 -18.86 -0.32 -12.54
CA ASP A 6 -20.30 -0.58 -12.42
C ASP A 6 -20.64 -1.20 -11.05
N GLY A 7 -19.87 -2.20 -10.61
CA GLY A 7 -20.04 -2.80 -9.29
C GLY A 7 -19.76 -1.82 -8.14
N VAL A 8 -18.76 -0.94 -8.28
CA VAL A 8 -18.50 0.14 -7.30
C VAL A 8 -19.68 1.09 -7.22
N LYS A 9 -20.24 1.48 -8.37
CA LYS A 9 -21.41 2.35 -8.44
C LYS A 9 -22.65 1.74 -7.81
N GLU A 10 -22.86 0.44 -8.00
CA GLU A 10 -23.94 -0.32 -7.37
C GLU A 10 -23.78 -0.38 -5.85
N ALA A 11 -22.55 -0.60 -5.37
CA ALA A 11 -22.24 -0.65 -3.94
C ALA A 11 -22.27 0.73 -3.26
N GLY A 12 -22.03 1.82 -4.00
CA GLY A 12 -22.00 3.18 -3.48
C GLY A 12 -20.84 3.44 -2.52
N VAL A 13 -19.69 2.80 -2.72
CA VAL A 13 -18.52 2.87 -1.82
C VAL A 13 -17.28 3.40 -2.54
N TRP A 14 -16.34 3.95 -1.78
CA TRP A 14 -14.99 4.20 -2.29
C TRP A 14 -14.20 2.89 -2.38
N VAL A 15 -13.50 2.68 -3.49
CA VAL A 15 -12.65 1.49 -3.69
C VAL A 15 -11.25 1.89 -4.10
N VAL A 16 -10.26 1.33 -3.40
CA VAL A 16 -8.86 1.36 -3.81
C VAL A 16 -8.48 -0.03 -4.32
N LEU A 17 -8.04 -0.11 -5.58
CA LEU A 17 -7.78 -1.38 -6.26
C LEU A 17 -6.40 -1.38 -6.90
N GLY A 18 -5.57 -2.38 -6.56
CA GLY A 18 -4.33 -2.70 -7.26
C GLY A 18 -4.55 -3.69 -8.42
N PHE A 19 -3.81 -3.52 -9.51
CA PHE A 19 -3.87 -4.43 -10.67
C PHE A 19 -2.58 -4.38 -11.50
N SER A 20 -2.32 -5.44 -12.26
CA SER A 20 -1.29 -5.43 -13.30
C SER A 20 -1.84 -4.77 -14.57
N GLU A 21 -1.21 -3.70 -15.02
CA GLU A 21 -1.62 -2.94 -16.19
C GLU A 21 -0.70 -3.28 -17.37
N CYS A 22 -1.30 -3.57 -18.53
CA CYS A 22 -0.57 -3.62 -19.80
C CYS A 22 -0.83 -2.33 -20.58
N SER A 23 0.25 -1.62 -20.92
CA SER A 23 0.18 -0.35 -21.64
C SER A 23 1.41 -0.18 -22.52
N GLY A 24 1.20 0.05 -23.82
CA GLY A 24 2.30 0.26 -24.77
C GLY A 24 3.31 -0.90 -24.82
N ALA A 25 2.83 -2.15 -24.78
CA ALA A 25 3.65 -3.37 -24.71
C ALA A 25 4.56 -3.48 -23.47
N SER A 26 4.30 -2.68 -22.43
CA SER A 26 4.96 -2.77 -21.12
C SER A 26 3.95 -3.15 -20.03
N LEU A 27 4.43 -3.77 -18.95
CA LEU A 27 3.62 -4.06 -17.77
C LEU A 27 3.93 -3.07 -16.64
N TYR A 28 2.92 -2.71 -15.86
CA TYR A 28 3.06 -1.84 -14.68
C TYR A 28 2.27 -2.40 -13.49
N ILE A 29 2.76 -2.13 -12.27
CA ILE A 29 1.98 -2.33 -11.05
C ILE A 29 1.17 -1.04 -10.85
N SER A 30 -0.14 -1.11 -11.05
CA SER A 30 -1.01 0.06 -11.06
C SER A 30 -2.03 -0.01 -9.93
N GLN A 31 -2.51 1.15 -9.52
CA GLN A 31 -3.51 1.29 -8.46
C GLN A 31 -4.45 2.43 -8.83
N VAL A 32 -5.75 2.22 -8.58
CA VAL A 32 -6.79 3.22 -8.81
C VAL A 32 -7.61 3.44 -7.55
N THR A 33 -8.06 4.69 -7.37
CA THR A 33 -9.11 5.04 -6.43
C THR A 33 -10.36 5.37 -7.22
N ILE A 34 -11.45 4.67 -6.93
CA ILE A 34 -12.74 4.78 -7.61
C ILE A 34 -13.76 5.36 -6.62
N SER A 35 -14.48 6.40 -7.04
CA SER A 35 -15.52 7.04 -6.25
C SER A 35 -16.82 6.21 -6.24
N PRO A 36 -17.77 6.50 -5.32
CA PRO A 36 -19.10 5.91 -5.30
C PRO A 36 -19.91 6.11 -6.60
N THR A 37 -19.55 7.09 -7.43
CA THR A 37 -20.20 7.31 -8.73
C THR A 37 -19.65 6.39 -9.83
N GLY A 38 -18.60 5.63 -9.53
CA GLY A 38 -17.86 4.80 -10.48
C GLY A 38 -16.82 5.59 -11.28
N GLU A 39 -16.46 6.81 -10.89
CA GLU A 39 -15.41 7.60 -11.53
C GLU A 39 -14.03 7.28 -10.97
N ILE A 40 -13.00 7.33 -11.80
CA ILE A 40 -11.61 7.13 -11.35
C ILE A 40 -11.13 8.47 -10.80
N ALA A 41 -11.11 8.59 -9.47
CA ALA A 41 -10.66 9.78 -8.77
C ALA A 41 -9.12 9.88 -8.75
N ASN A 42 -8.43 8.75 -8.79
CA ASN A 42 -6.98 8.70 -8.92
C ASN A 42 -6.53 7.44 -9.68
N TYR A 43 -5.47 7.58 -10.45
CA TYR A 43 -4.80 6.51 -11.16
C TYR A 43 -3.28 6.71 -11.03
N ARG A 44 -2.59 5.68 -10.56
CA ARG A 44 -1.16 5.72 -10.31
C ARG A 44 -0.49 4.41 -10.70
N ARG A 45 0.80 4.50 -11.01
CA ARG A 45 1.71 3.36 -11.15
C ARG A 45 2.70 3.37 -9.99
N LYS A 46 3.11 2.19 -9.54
CA LYS A 46 4.16 2.02 -8.52
C LYS A 46 5.42 2.74 -9.01
N ILE A 47 5.89 3.74 -8.25
CA ILE A 47 6.98 4.63 -8.64
C ILE A 47 8.24 3.84 -8.99
N LYS A 48 8.58 2.86 -8.15
CA LYS A 48 9.73 2.00 -8.38
C LYS A 48 9.39 0.55 -8.07
N ALA A 49 9.52 -0.30 -9.07
CA ALA A 49 9.43 -1.75 -8.90
C ALA A 49 10.57 -2.26 -7.99
N THR A 50 10.28 -3.22 -7.12
CA THR A 50 11.22 -3.77 -6.13
C THR A 50 11.72 -5.15 -6.55
N GLN A 51 13.04 -5.36 -6.47
CA GLN A 51 13.69 -6.65 -6.69
C GLN A 51 13.17 -7.37 -7.95
N TYR A 52 12.52 -8.53 -7.80
CA TYR A 52 12.07 -9.39 -8.89
C TYR A 52 11.01 -8.71 -9.75
N GLU A 53 10.23 -7.78 -9.21
CA GLU A 53 9.25 -7.01 -9.98
C GLU A 53 9.91 -6.25 -11.14
N LYS A 54 11.16 -5.81 -10.99
CA LYS A 54 11.91 -5.07 -12.03
C LYS A 54 12.18 -5.90 -13.30
N THR A 55 12.03 -7.22 -13.21
CA THR A 55 12.20 -8.12 -14.36
C THR A 55 10.99 -8.11 -15.29
N ILE A 56 9.83 -7.64 -14.80
CA ILE A 56 8.54 -7.73 -15.50
C ILE A 56 7.90 -6.34 -15.64
N PHE A 57 7.93 -5.55 -14.55
CA PHE A 57 7.20 -4.29 -14.44
C PHE A 57 8.10 -3.08 -14.62
N GLY A 58 7.59 -2.11 -15.37
CA GLY A 58 8.17 -0.78 -15.50
C GLY A 58 7.84 0.12 -14.30
N ASP A 59 8.57 1.23 -14.23
CA ASP A 59 8.41 2.24 -13.19
C ASP A 59 7.23 3.18 -13.49
N GLY A 60 6.67 3.76 -12.42
CA GLY A 60 5.71 4.84 -12.49
C GLY A 60 6.32 6.16 -12.95
N ASN A 61 5.46 7.14 -13.19
CA ASN A 61 5.87 8.48 -13.63
C ASN A 61 5.64 9.53 -12.54
N SER A 62 6.05 10.77 -12.79
CA SER A 62 5.88 11.89 -11.86
C SER A 62 4.44 12.09 -11.41
N ASN A 63 3.43 11.86 -12.26
CA ASN A 63 2.03 12.05 -11.87
C ASN A 63 1.59 11.07 -10.77
N SER A 64 2.27 9.92 -10.65
CA SER A 64 1.94 8.89 -9.65
C SER A 64 2.30 9.27 -8.20
N ILE A 65 3.01 10.40 -8.00
CA ILE A 65 3.33 10.95 -6.66
C ILE A 65 2.18 11.77 -6.08
N HIS A 66 1.26 12.25 -6.92
CA HIS A 66 0.05 12.96 -6.50
C HIS A 66 -1.07 11.97 -6.24
N ASN A 67 -0.96 11.25 -5.12
CA ASN A 67 -1.75 10.05 -4.86
C ASN A 67 -2.74 10.19 -3.70
N VAL A 68 -3.04 11.43 -3.27
CA VAL A 68 -4.06 11.73 -2.26
C VAL A 68 -5.28 12.39 -2.91
N VAL A 69 -6.46 11.83 -2.67
CA VAL A 69 -7.74 12.37 -3.15
C VAL A 69 -8.58 12.87 -1.99
N GLN A 70 -9.30 13.97 -2.21
CA GLN A 70 -10.32 14.42 -1.26
C GLN A 70 -11.59 13.58 -1.41
N THR A 71 -12.09 13.04 -0.30
CA THR A 71 -13.39 12.36 -0.20
C THR A 71 -14.26 13.05 0.84
N GLU A 72 -15.54 12.69 0.93
CA GLU A 72 -16.42 13.11 2.03
C GLU A 72 -15.97 12.59 3.41
N TYR A 73 -15.12 11.56 3.45
CA TYR A 73 -14.58 10.95 4.68
C TYR A 73 -13.16 11.42 5.02
N GLY A 74 -12.63 12.40 4.29
CA GLY A 74 -11.26 12.92 4.46
C GLY A 74 -10.35 12.65 3.27
N ARG A 75 -9.06 12.98 3.44
CA ARG A 75 -8.05 12.81 2.39
C ARG A 75 -7.54 11.38 2.35
N LEU A 76 -7.82 10.68 1.25
CA LEU A 76 -7.46 9.27 1.04
C LEU A 76 -6.23 9.13 0.15
N GLY A 77 -5.21 8.49 0.67
CA GLY A 77 -3.94 8.24 0.03
C GLY A 77 -3.65 6.75 -0.13
N SER A 78 -2.78 6.36 -1.07
CA SER A 78 -2.49 4.93 -1.25
C SER A 78 -1.10 4.60 -1.84
N PHE A 79 -0.52 3.50 -1.36
CA PHE A 79 0.77 2.98 -1.82
C PHE A 79 0.76 1.47 -2.01
N ASN A 80 1.69 0.98 -2.84
CA ASN A 80 1.95 -0.44 -3.02
C ASN A 80 3.30 -0.84 -2.40
N CYS A 81 3.24 -1.78 -1.47
CA CYS A 81 4.39 -2.50 -0.93
C CYS A 81 5.49 -1.52 -0.46
N TRP A 82 6.73 -1.72 -0.91
CA TRP A 82 7.89 -0.93 -0.52
C TRP A 82 7.83 0.57 -0.80
N GLU A 83 6.87 1.08 -1.56
CA GLU A 83 6.65 2.54 -1.69
C GLU A 83 6.44 3.21 -0.33
N GLN A 84 5.89 2.47 0.62
CA GLN A 84 5.69 2.88 2.01
C GLN A 84 6.99 3.26 2.74
N LEU A 85 8.14 2.76 2.27
CA LEU A 85 9.47 3.06 2.81
C LEU A 85 10.35 3.83 1.83
N GLN A 86 9.91 4.04 0.59
CA GLN A 86 10.77 4.64 -0.44
C GLN A 86 11.09 6.09 -0.09
N ALA A 87 12.32 6.30 0.38
CA ALA A 87 12.85 7.61 0.71
C ALA A 87 13.27 8.43 -0.53
N SER A 88 13.15 7.91 -1.76
CA SER A 88 13.53 8.66 -2.96
C SER A 88 12.71 8.26 -4.19
N ILE A 89 12.27 9.25 -4.96
CA ILE A 89 11.49 9.07 -6.19
C ILE A 89 12.34 8.85 -7.47
N ILE A 90 13.68 8.81 -7.41
CA ILE A 90 14.53 8.68 -8.61
C ILE A 90 15.65 7.66 -8.44
N SER A 91 15.67 6.67 -9.34
CA SER A 91 16.87 5.94 -9.74
C SER A 91 17.37 6.47 -11.09
N HIS A 92 18.43 7.27 -11.10
CA HIS A 92 19.23 7.44 -12.32
C HIS A 92 20.70 7.17 -11.99
N PRO A 93 21.38 6.31 -12.76
CA PRO A 93 22.83 6.19 -12.70
C PRO A 93 23.47 7.25 -13.62
N ARG A 94 24.59 7.86 -13.16
CA ARG A 94 25.66 8.52 -13.97
C ARG A 94 25.72 10.04 -14.20
N THR A 95 25.29 10.92 -13.29
CA THR A 95 25.81 12.31 -13.35
C THR A 95 26.17 12.86 -11.97
N HIS A 96 27.48 12.94 -11.71
CA HIS A 96 28.11 13.64 -10.58
C HIS A 96 27.98 15.17 -10.73
N THR A 97 26.76 15.70 -10.64
CA THR A 97 26.56 17.15 -10.58
C THR A 97 25.67 17.49 -9.38
N LEU A 98 26.26 18.18 -8.41
CA LEU A 98 25.73 18.63 -7.11
C LEU A 98 24.55 19.63 -7.20
N THR A 99 23.89 19.74 -8.35
CA THR A 99 22.84 20.75 -8.61
C THR A 99 21.48 20.16 -8.99
N GLN A 100 21.22 18.88 -8.69
CA GLN A 100 19.86 18.35 -8.79
C GLN A 100 18.99 18.93 -7.65
N PRO A 101 17.80 19.49 -7.94
CA PRO A 101 16.86 19.88 -6.91
C PRO A 101 16.56 18.67 -6.02
N THR A 102 16.55 18.92 -4.71
CA THR A 102 16.37 17.95 -3.63
C THR A 102 15.32 16.90 -4.01
N LYS A 103 15.74 15.65 -4.17
CA LYS A 103 14.88 14.53 -4.53
C LYS A 103 13.73 14.45 -3.52
N PRO A 104 12.45 14.54 -3.92
CA PRO A 104 11.36 14.28 -3.00
C PRO A 104 11.51 12.88 -2.40
N ALA A 105 11.53 12.78 -1.08
CA ALA A 105 11.26 11.50 -0.45
C ALA A 105 9.78 11.21 -0.68
N LEU A 106 9.46 10.09 -1.34
CA LEU A 106 8.07 9.76 -1.73
C LEU A 106 7.14 9.83 -0.52
N LYS A 107 7.61 9.31 0.61
CA LYS A 107 6.91 9.34 1.89
C LYS A 107 6.67 10.77 2.42
N LEU A 108 7.67 11.64 2.39
CA LEU A 108 7.51 13.05 2.81
C LEU A 108 6.58 13.83 1.87
N HIS A 109 6.67 13.59 0.56
CA HIS A 109 5.77 14.21 -0.40
C HIS A 109 4.32 13.75 -0.18
N PHE A 110 4.12 12.48 0.12
CA PHE A 110 2.82 11.94 0.51
C PHE A 110 2.27 12.66 1.74
N TYR A 111 3.06 12.83 2.78
CA TYR A 111 2.62 13.55 3.98
C TYR A 111 2.36 15.04 3.75
N SER A 112 3.07 15.69 2.82
CA SER A 112 2.76 17.08 2.44
C SER A 112 1.38 17.26 1.80
N GLN A 113 0.75 16.16 1.34
CA GLN A 113 -0.63 16.13 0.85
C GLN A 113 -1.65 15.88 1.99
N ASN A 114 -1.19 15.84 3.24
CA ASN A 114 -1.96 15.75 4.48
C ASN A 114 -2.95 14.57 4.55
N PRO A 115 -2.57 13.33 4.18
CA PRO A 115 -3.48 12.19 4.15
C PRO A 115 -4.07 11.92 5.55
N GLN A 116 -5.35 11.59 5.61
CA GLN A 116 -6.05 11.19 6.84
C GLN A 116 -6.38 9.70 6.82
N LEU A 117 -6.56 9.14 5.63
CA LEU A 117 -6.75 7.72 5.36
C LEU A 117 -5.63 7.26 4.44
N PHE A 118 -4.97 6.16 4.79
CA PHE A 118 -3.92 5.54 4.00
C PHE A 118 -4.31 4.10 3.67
N VAL A 119 -4.18 3.71 2.40
CA VAL A 119 -4.38 2.32 1.95
C VAL A 119 -3.06 1.75 1.45
N GLY A 120 -2.55 0.74 2.15
CA GLY A 120 -1.34 0.01 1.79
C GLY A 120 -1.67 -1.37 1.20
N GLY A 121 -1.33 -1.58 -0.06
CA GLY A 121 -1.42 -2.89 -0.70
C GLY A 121 -0.11 -3.66 -0.57
N TRP A 122 -0.13 -4.86 0.00
CA TRP A 122 1.04 -5.72 0.12
C TRP A 122 0.85 -7.06 -0.63
N PRO A 123 1.95 -7.66 -1.13
CA PRO A 123 1.94 -9.05 -1.54
C PRO A 123 1.73 -9.98 -0.33
N PRO A 124 1.41 -11.27 -0.55
CA PRO A 124 1.41 -12.25 0.53
C PRO A 124 2.75 -12.26 1.26
N ALA A 125 2.70 -12.29 2.59
CA ALA A 125 3.87 -12.36 3.45
C ALA A 125 3.70 -13.40 4.55
N PHE A 126 4.81 -13.97 4.99
CA PHE A 126 4.84 -15.13 5.87
C PHE A 126 5.59 -14.78 7.16
N PRO A 127 5.44 -15.58 8.22
CA PRO A 127 6.10 -15.32 9.51
C PRO A 127 7.61 -15.18 9.41
N ALA A 128 8.19 -14.34 10.26
CA ALA A 128 9.63 -14.06 10.25
C ALA A 128 10.53 -15.26 10.62
N GLU A 129 9.97 -16.30 11.22
CA GLU A 129 10.71 -17.48 11.69
C GLU A 129 11.15 -18.43 10.55
N MET A 130 10.86 -18.09 9.29
CA MET A 130 11.21 -18.93 8.16
C MET A 130 12.68 -18.74 7.71
N ASP A 131 13.35 -19.87 7.52
CA ASP A 131 14.78 -19.93 7.18
C ASP A 131 15.14 -19.13 5.92
N GLY A 132 16.15 -18.27 6.03
CA GLY A 132 16.75 -17.56 4.90
C GLY A 132 16.01 -16.29 4.45
N VAL A 133 14.95 -15.87 5.15
CA VAL A 133 14.16 -14.69 4.81
C VAL A 133 14.44 -13.55 5.79
N PRO A 134 14.78 -12.33 5.32
CA PRO A 134 14.89 -11.18 6.22
C PRO A 134 13.57 -10.87 6.93
N TRP A 135 13.60 -10.56 8.22
CA TRP A 135 12.41 -10.12 8.98
C TRP A 135 11.67 -8.95 8.31
N SER A 136 12.39 -8.07 7.62
CA SER A 136 11.80 -6.93 6.92
C SER A 136 10.88 -7.29 5.76
N VAL A 137 10.84 -8.55 5.31
CA VAL A 137 9.89 -9.05 4.30
C VAL A 137 8.82 -9.99 4.88
N SER A 138 8.78 -10.15 6.21
CA SER A 138 7.74 -10.92 6.89
C SER A 138 6.44 -10.15 6.99
N ASN A 139 5.35 -10.83 7.35
CA ASN A 139 4.09 -10.18 7.68
C ASN A 139 4.24 -9.21 8.87
N GLU A 140 5.05 -9.53 9.89
CA GLU A 140 5.36 -8.58 10.97
C GLU A 140 6.17 -7.38 10.48
N GLY A 141 7.15 -7.61 9.61
CA GLY A 141 7.93 -6.57 8.94
C GLY A 141 7.04 -5.59 8.19
N PHE A 142 6.21 -6.08 7.27
CA PHE A 142 5.29 -5.24 6.49
C PHE A 142 4.21 -4.56 7.35
N SER A 143 3.72 -5.23 8.38
CA SER A 143 2.80 -4.64 9.35
C SER A 143 3.44 -3.49 10.10
N SER A 144 4.70 -3.62 10.52
CA SER A 144 5.44 -2.56 11.22
C SER A 144 5.61 -1.30 10.37
N VAL A 145 5.82 -1.46 9.06
CA VAL A 145 5.93 -0.37 8.09
C VAL A 145 4.60 0.39 7.98
N SER A 146 3.51 -0.34 7.80
CA SER A 146 2.18 0.26 7.66
C SER A 146 1.75 0.96 8.95
N ARG A 147 2.05 0.35 10.11
CA ARG A 147 1.83 0.94 11.43
C ARG A 147 2.64 2.21 11.63
N ASN A 148 3.91 2.21 11.19
CA ASN A 148 4.75 3.40 11.26
C ASN A 148 4.20 4.54 10.38
N ILE A 149 3.62 4.24 9.21
CA ILE A 149 2.95 5.27 8.41
C ILE A 149 1.78 5.90 9.15
N ALA A 150 1.00 5.09 9.87
CA ALA A 150 -0.13 5.57 10.67
C ALA A 150 0.33 6.59 11.72
N VAL A 151 1.38 6.24 12.46
CA VAL A 151 1.99 7.09 13.51
C VAL A 151 2.64 8.34 12.91
N GLU A 152 3.56 8.18 11.94
CA GLU A 152 4.35 9.26 11.36
C GLU A 152 3.47 10.26 10.58
N GLY A 153 2.46 9.77 9.87
CA GLY A 153 1.53 10.60 9.12
C GLY A 153 0.36 11.13 9.92
N GLY A 154 0.12 10.61 11.14
CA GLY A 154 -1.09 10.86 11.90
C GLY A 154 -2.35 10.49 11.12
N CYS A 155 -2.39 9.30 10.53
CA CYS A 155 -3.48 8.85 9.65
C CYS A 155 -3.93 7.43 9.99
N PHE A 156 -5.14 7.05 9.60
CA PHE A 156 -5.57 5.65 9.68
C PHE A 156 -4.91 4.86 8.56
N ALA A 157 -4.32 3.70 8.87
CA ALA A 157 -3.70 2.83 7.87
C ALA A 157 -4.52 1.56 7.66
N ILE A 158 -5.06 1.38 6.46
CA ILE A 158 -5.80 0.21 6.00
C ILE A 158 -4.84 -0.66 5.21
N VAL A 159 -4.59 -1.88 5.69
CA VAL A 159 -3.63 -2.82 5.11
C VAL A 159 -4.38 -3.94 4.42
N ALA A 160 -4.17 -4.07 3.12
CA ALA A 160 -4.75 -5.13 2.30
C ALA A 160 -3.65 -6.04 1.76
N THR A 161 -3.91 -7.36 1.80
CA THR A 161 -3.00 -8.39 1.32
C THR A 161 -3.80 -9.57 0.77
N GLN A 162 -3.16 -10.35 -0.09
CA GLN A 162 -3.71 -11.57 -0.67
C GLN A 162 -3.42 -12.78 0.23
N VAL A 163 -4.39 -13.68 0.34
CA VAL A 163 -4.18 -15.04 0.82
C VAL A 163 -3.95 -15.96 -0.38
N VAL A 164 -2.93 -16.81 -0.30
CA VAL A 164 -2.60 -17.79 -1.33
C VAL A 164 -3.01 -19.17 -0.85
N SER A 165 -3.94 -19.82 -1.57
CA SER A 165 -4.33 -21.20 -1.30
C SER A 165 -3.27 -22.19 -1.78
N LYS A 166 -3.29 -23.43 -1.26
CA LYS A 166 -2.42 -24.52 -1.75
C LYS A 166 -2.56 -24.72 -3.25
N HIS A 167 -3.80 -24.76 -3.74
CA HIS A 167 -4.08 -24.89 -5.17
C HIS A 167 -3.53 -23.71 -5.99
N GLY A 168 -3.69 -22.48 -5.49
CA GLY A 168 -3.09 -21.30 -6.13
C GLY A 168 -1.57 -21.37 -6.20
N ALA A 169 -0.92 -21.85 -5.13
CA ALA A 169 0.52 -22.04 -5.09
C ALA A 169 1.02 -23.09 -6.10
N GLU A 170 0.25 -24.16 -6.34
CA GLU A 170 0.54 -25.16 -7.36
C GLU A 170 0.44 -24.57 -8.77
N ILE A 171 -0.62 -23.82 -9.07
CA ILE A 171 -0.80 -23.15 -10.38
C ILE A 171 0.35 -22.18 -10.64
N MET A 172 0.72 -21.38 -9.64
CA MET A 172 1.82 -20.43 -9.72
C MET A 172 3.20 -21.10 -9.68
N LYS A 173 3.27 -22.40 -9.38
CA LYS A 173 4.50 -23.19 -9.22
C LYS A 173 5.43 -22.59 -8.17
N ILE A 174 4.89 -22.18 -7.03
CA ILE A 174 5.65 -21.58 -5.92
C ILE A 174 5.68 -22.44 -4.65
N SER A 175 4.98 -23.59 -4.64
CA SER A 175 4.88 -24.49 -3.48
C SER A 175 6.19 -25.19 -3.10
N HIS A 176 7.20 -25.16 -3.96
CA HIS A 176 8.48 -25.83 -3.75
C HIS A 176 9.52 -24.96 -3.03
N TRP A 177 9.25 -23.67 -2.85
CA TRP A 177 10.18 -22.76 -2.18
C TRP A 177 10.04 -22.87 -0.65
N PRO A 178 11.14 -23.05 0.09
CA PRO A 178 11.09 -23.32 1.53
C PRO A 178 10.69 -22.10 2.36
N TRP A 179 10.71 -20.90 1.77
CA TRP A 179 10.32 -19.64 2.41
C TRP A 179 8.87 -19.24 2.13
N PHE A 180 8.01 -20.18 1.74
CA PHE A 180 6.57 -19.95 1.63
C PHE A 180 5.80 -21.04 2.37
N GLU A 181 4.72 -20.66 3.04
CA GLU A 181 3.81 -21.58 3.71
C GLU A 181 2.39 -21.40 3.15
N PHE A 182 1.80 -22.47 2.60
CA PHE A 182 0.48 -22.40 1.97
C PHE A 182 -0.52 -23.39 2.63
N PRO A 183 -1.79 -23.00 2.87
CA PRO A 183 -2.34 -21.68 2.63
C PRO A 183 -1.75 -20.62 3.57
N GLY A 184 -1.58 -19.39 3.09
CA GLY A 184 -0.89 -18.36 3.86
C GLY A 184 -0.79 -17.02 3.13
N GLY A 185 -0.08 -16.07 3.71
CA GLY A 185 0.18 -14.75 3.12
C GLY A 185 -0.69 -13.62 3.65
N GLY A 186 -1.79 -13.95 4.34
CA GLY A 186 -2.74 -12.99 4.89
C GLY A 186 -2.25 -12.30 6.18
N PHE A 187 -2.50 -11.00 6.27
CA PHE A 187 -2.23 -10.15 7.45
C PHE A 187 -3.02 -8.82 7.36
N ALA A 188 -4.19 -8.85 6.73
CA ALA A 188 -5.00 -7.64 6.55
C ALA A 188 -5.38 -7.07 7.93
N THR A 189 -5.30 -5.75 8.08
CA THR A 189 -5.49 -5.09 9.38
C THR A 189 -5.73 -3.60 9.22
N ILE A 190 -6.26 -2.95 10.24
CA ILE A 190 -6.45 -1.49 10.28
C ILE A 190 -5.75 -0.94 11.51
N TYR A 191 -4.93 0.09 11.31
CA TYR A 191 -4.25 0.83 12.39
C TYR A 191 -4.86 2.22 12.58
N GLY A 192 -5.00 2.63 13.83
CA GLY A 192 -5.30 4.00 14.22
C GLY A 192 -4.09 4.93 14.04
N PRO A 193 -4.29 6.25 14.11
CA PRO A 193 -3.22 7.24 13.93
C PRO A 193 -2.13 7.18 15.01
N ASP A 194 -2.42 6.56 16.16
CA ASP A 194 -1.46 6.27 17.23
C ASP A 194 -0.70 4.93 17.02
N GLY A 195 -1.02 4.20 15.94
CA GLY A 195 -0.47 2.88 15.64
C GLY A 195 -1.16 1.72 16.35
N SER A 196 -2.20 1.97 17.14
CA SER A 196 -3.03 0.92 17.74
C SER A 196 -3.71 0.10 16.65
N GLN A 197 -3.84 -1.22 16.86
CA GLN A 197 -4.58 -2.07 15.94
C GLN A 197 -6.07 -2.02 16.27
N LEU A 198 -6.90 -1.68 15.28
CA LEU A 198 -8.35 -1.49 15.45
C LEU A 198 -9.16 -2.74 15.07
N THR A 199 -8.51 -3.76 14.51
CA THR A 199 -9.15 -5.00 14.07
C THR A 199 -8.58 -6.21 14.81
N PRO A 200 -9.36 -7.31 14.96
CA PRO A 200 -8.82 -8.59 15.37
C PRO A 200 -7.69 -9.06 14.44
N LEU A 201 -6.84 -9.96 14.94
CA LEU A 201 -5.86 -10.64 14.09
C LEU A 201 -6.59 -11.54 13.09
N THR A 202 -6.16 -11.47 11.83
CA THR A 202 -6.64 -12.37 10.77
C THR A 202 -5.86 -13.67 10.79
N ASP A 203 -6.53 -14.78 10.47
CA ASP A 203 -5.84 -16.02 10.13
C ASP A 203 -5.07 -15.84 8.79
N PRO A 204 -3.74 -16.01 8.76
CA PRO A 204 -2.96 -15.85 7.53
C PRO A 204 -3.37 -16.80 6.40
N ALA A 205 -4.03 -17.91 6.72
CA ALA A 205 -4.46 -18.95 5.79
C ALA A 205 -5.88 -18.74 5.22
N ALA A 206 -6.65 -17.78 5.74
CA ALA A 206 -8.07 -17.62 5.39
C ALA A 206 -8.39 -16.22 4.87
N GLU A 207 -9.22 -16.16 3.83
CA GLU A 207 -9.76 -14.89 3.35
C GLU A 207 -10.66 -14.25 4.43
N ALA A 208 -10.47 -12.96 4.66
CA ALA A 208 -11.21 -12.21 5.66
C ALA A 208 -11.51 -10.80 5.18
N ILE A 209 -12.64 -10.26 5.64
CA ILE A 209 -12.96 -8.83 5.52
C ILE A 209 -12.69 -8.21 6.90
N VAL A 210 -11.77 -7.26 6.96
CA VAL A 210 -11.48 -6.50 8.18
C VAL A 210 -12.23 -5.18 8.16
N ILE A 211 -12.93 -4.87 9.25
CA ILE A 211 -13.81 -3.71 9.38
C ILE A 211 -13.50 -3.03 10.71
N ALA A 212 -13.39 -1.70 10.69
CA ALA A 212 -13.31 -0.86 11.87
C ALA A 212 -14.14 0.41 11.67
N GLU A 213 -14.80 0.86 12.73
CA GLU A 213 -15.39 2.19 12.78
C GLU A 213 -14.34 3.18 13.27
N ILE A 214 -14.23 4.32 12.59
CA ILE A 214 -13.19 5.32 12.86
C ILE A 214 -13.79 6.71 13.02
N SER A 215 -13.14 7.53 13.85
CA SER A 215 -13.38 8.98 13.90
C SER A 215 -12.11 9.72 13.53
N LEU A 216 -12.21 10.66 12.59
CA LEU A 216 -11.07 11.50 12.20
C LEU A 216 -10.58 12.40 13.34
N ASP A 217 -11.39 12.61 14.39
CA ASP A 217 -10.98 13.38 15.56
C ASP A 217 -9.82 12.72 16.32
N ALA A 218 -9.67 11.39 16.20
CA ALA A 218 -8.52 10.67 16.78
C ALA A 218 -7.17 11.15 16.20
N ILE A 219 -7.16 11.69 14.97
CA ILE A 219 -5.96 12.28 14.37
C ILE A 219 -5.53 13.52 15.14
N VAL A 220 -6.49 14.34 15.57
CA VAL A 220 -6.21 15.58 16.34
C VAL A 220 -5.52 15.24 17.65
N LEU A 221 -5.99 14.19 18.35
CA LEU A 221 -5.36 13.73 19.59
C LEU A 221 -3.92 13.28 19.38
N ASN A 222 -3.65 12.52 18.32
CA ASN A 222 -2.29 12.06 18.01
C ASN A 222 -1.35 13.24 17.66
N LYS A 223 -1.82 14.17 16.83
CA LYS A 223 -1.06 15.38 16.47
C LYS A 223 -0.82 16.33 17.65
N PHE A 224 -1.74 16.37 18.61
CA PHE A 224 -1.56 17.16 19.83
C PHE A 224 -0.39 16.63 20.67
N VAL A 225 -0.19 15.31 20.72
CA VAL A 225 0.98 14.69 21.37
C VAL A 225 2.25 14.95 20.58
N GLY A 226 2.20 14.80 19.25
CA GLY A 226 3.31 15.08 18.37
C GLY A 226 2.88 15.18 16.92
N ASP A 227 2.88 16.40 16.38
CA ASP A 227 2.71 16.63 14.95
C ASP A 227 4.05 16.51 14.25
N ILE A 228 4.35 15.29 13.78
CA ILE A 228 5.61 14.96 13.12
C ILE A 228 5.75 15.70 11.78
N MET A 229 4.63 16.07 11.15
CA MET A 229 4.62 16.68 9.83
C MET A 229 4.45 18.20 9.87
N GLY A 230 3.91 18.76 10.94
CA GLY A 230 3.71 20.20 11.13
C GLY A 230 2.60 20.78 10.26
N ASN A 231 1.52 20.02 10.04
CA ASN A 231 0.46 20.31 9.05
C ASN A 231 -0.97 20.23 9.59
#